data_AF-A0A354XW99-F1
#
_entry.id   AF-A0A354XW99-F1
#
_cell.length_a   1.000
_cell.length_b   1.000
_cell.length_c   1.000
_cell.angle_alpha   90.00
_cell.angle_beta   90.00
_cell.angle_gamma   90.00
#
_symmetry.space_group_name_H-M   'P 1'
#
loop_
_entity.id
_entity.type
_entity.pdbx_description
1 polymer ?
#
loop_
_entity_poly.entity_id
_entity_poly.type
_entity_poly.pdbx_seq_one_letter_code
_entity_poly.pdbx_strand_id
1 'polypeptide(L)'
;RLSSEMNNCRSAEGWTALYKKLVSWEVELALLQHPLQELLTVQKTEANAGFGKFVKRNYENWLLNAGSGPLLSNEVFQQRVFPVLDKGEKLFFILIDNFRFDQWLVIKDLVSDYFTYTEDTYFSILPTATQYARNAIFSGLMPLQLSKKFAGLWVDEVEDEGKNLSEELLVRSQLERFRRKERFSYNKINSNTEGERLVQNFTGLEHNELNVVVFNFIDMLSHARTESKMIRELAPDEPAYRSLTRSWFRHSPLFGLLRKISEKKYRVMLTTDHGTIRVRHAQKVEGEKNTNTSLRYKVGRNLSYDPKKVFSVTHPEKVGLPSRNISTRYIFALGDDFFVYPNQFNHYVSYYENTF
;
A
#
# COMPACT_ATOMS: atom_id res chain seq x y z
N ARG A 1 -2.75 -15.18 25.57
CA ARG A 1 -2.83 -13.69 25.66
C ARG A 1 -3.24 -13.08 24.33
N LEU A 2 -2.49 -13.29 23.23
CA LEU A 2 -2.85 -12.78 21.89
C LEU A 2 -4.24 -13.18 21.41
N SER A 3 -4.66 -14.44 21.56
CA SER A 3 -6.01 -14.87 21.12
C SER A 3 -7.16 -14.15 21.85
N SER A 4 -6.96 -13.75 23.12
CA SER A 4 -7.93 -12.93 23.84
C SER A 4 -7.91 -11.48 23.34
N GLU A 5 -6.72 -10.91 23.08
CA GLU A 5 -6.56 -9.58 22.47
C GLU A 5 -7.26 -9.52 21.10
N MET A 6 -7.09 -10.55 20.25
CA MET A 6 -7.78 -10.69 18.97
C MET A 6 -9.30 -10.73 19.12
N ASN A 7 -9.80 -11.58 20.02
CA ASN A 7 -11.24 -11.74 20.23
C ASN A 7 -11.90 -10.49 20.80
N ASN A 8 -11.17 -9.66 21.53
CA ASN A 8 -11.69 -8.43 22.16
C ASN A 8 -11.38 -7.16 21.36
N CYS A 9 -10.60 -7.24 20.27
CA CYS A 9 -10.26 -6.08 19.47
C CYS A 9 -11.49 -5.55 18.71
N ARG A 10 -11.83 -4.28 18.95
CA ARG A 10 -13.02 -3.61 18.37
C ARG A 10 -12.73 -2.26 17.73
N SER A 11 -11.50 -1.75 17.82
CA SER A 11 -11.13 -0.44 17.26
C SER A 11 -9.94 -0.57 16.31
N ALA A 12 -9.77 0.44 15.45
CA ALA A 12 -8.66 0.45 14.50
C ALA A 12 -7.30 0.56 15.21
N GLU A 13 -7.23 1.32 16.31
CA GLU A 13 -6.04 1.45 17.16
C GLU A 13 -5.66 0.12 17.79
N GLY A 14 -6.65 -0.65 18.26
CA GLY A 14 -6.43 -2.00 18.79
C GLY A 14 -5.86 -2.95 17.74
N TRP A 15 -6.41 -2.92 16.52
CA TRP A 15 -5.91 -3.74 15.41
C TRP A 15 -4.51 -3.33 14.99
N THR A 16 -4.22 -2.03 14.95
CA THR A 16 -2.87 -1.49 14.71
C THR A 16 -1.88 -1.97 15.75
N ALA A 17 -2.21 -1.86 17.05
CA ALA A 17 -1.33 -2.28 18.13
C ALA A 17 -1.05 -3.80 18.08
N LEU A 18 -2.08 -4.60 17.81
CA LEU A 18 -1.95 -6.03 17.61
C LEU A 18 -1.08 -6.37 16.40
N TYR A 19 -1.31 -5.71 15.26
CA TYR A 19 -0.52 -5.91 14.04
C TYR A 19 0.96 -5.60 14.27
N LYS A 20 1.29 -4.45 14.87
CA LYS A 20 2.66 -4.08 15.22
C LYS A 20 3.32 -5.16 16.08
N LYS A 21 2.64 -5.66 17.12
CA LYS A 21 3.14 -6.71 18.01
C LYS A 21 3.38 -8.05 17.28
N LEU A 22 2.43 -8.49 16.46
CA LEU A 22 2.55 -9.74 15.69
C LEU A 22 3.74 -9.67 14.71
N VAL A 23 3.91 -8.53 14.04
CA VAL A 23 4.98 -8.32 13.07
C VAL A 23 6.35 -8.20 13.75
N SER A 24 6.43 -7.50 14.89
CA SER A 24 7.68 -7.45 15.68
C SER A 24 8.13 -8.84 16.11
N TRP A 25 7.22 -9.65 16.66
CA TRP A 25 7.55 -11.03 17.03
C TRP A 25 7.90 -11.89 15.82
N GLU A 26 7.27 -11.69 14.68
CA GLU A 26 7.62 -12.43 13.46
C GLU A 26 9.06 -12.14 13.03
N VAL A 27 9.46 -10.88 13.05
CA VAL A 27 10.83 -10.47 12.69
C VAL A 27 11.83 -11.03 13.70
N GLU A 28 11.56 -10.90 15.00
CA GLU A 28 12.45 -11.39 16.07
C GLU A 28 12.60 -12.92 16.06
N LEU A 29 11.49 -13.67 15.99
CA LEU A 29 11.52 -15.14 16.01
C LEU A 29 12.17 -15.70 14.74
N ALA A 30 11.96 -15.07 13.58
CA ALA A 30 12.61 -15.50 12.34
C ALA A 30 14.13 -15.33 12.39
N LEU A 31 14.63 -14.24 13.00
CA LEU A 31 16.07 -14.02 13.18
C LEU A 31 16.71 -15.09 14.08
N LEU A 32 15.96 -15.55 15.10
CA LEU A 32 16.42 -16.56 16.05
C LEU A 32 16.12 -18.00 15.60
N GLN A 33 15.48 -18.20 14.44
CA GLN A 33 14.95 -19.50 13.98
C GLN A 33 14.16 -20.22 15.09
N HIS A 34 13.35 -19.45 15.84
CA HIS A 34 12.76 -19.94 17.08
C HIS A 34 11.57 -20.88 16.80
N PRO A 35 11.42 -22.02 17.51
CA PRO A 35 10.35 -22.98 17.28
C PRO A 35 8.92 -22.43 17.37
N LEU A 36 8.73 -21.32 18.11
CA LEU A 36 7.42 -20.65 18.24
C LEU A 36 6.94 -19.92 16.98
N GLN A 37 7.75 -19.88 15.91
CA GLN A 37 7.36 -19.27 14.63
C GLN A 37 6.09 -19.90 14.04
N GLU A 38 5.91 -21.22 14.20
CA GLU A 38 4.71 -21.91 13.73
C GLU A 38 3.45 -21.44 14.48
N LEU A 39 3.53 -21.35 15.81
CA LEU A 39 2.44 -20.85 16.64
C LEU A 39 2.07 -19.40 16.26
N LEU A 40 3.08 -18.56 16.03
CA LEU A 40 2.84 -17.18 15.60
C LEU A 40 2.18 -17.12 14.21
N THR A 41 2.56 -18.02 13.30
CA THR A 41 1.95 -18.11 11.97
C THR A 41 0.45 -18.40 12.07
N VAL A 42 0.05 -19.34 12.93
CA VAL A 42 -1.38 -19.63 13.20
C VAL A 42 -2.09 -18.39 13.76
N GLN A 43 -1.48 -17.72 14.73
CA GLN A 43 -2.05 -16.50 15.33
C GLN A 43 -2.19 -15.35 14.32
N LYS A 44 -1.25 -15.19 13.39
CA LYS A 44 -1.36 -14.22 12.29
C LYS A 44 -2.51 -14.54 11.36
N THR A 45 -2.72 -15.81 11.03
CA THR A 45 -3.87 -16.26 10.21
C THR A 45 -5.20 -15.95 10.90
N GLU A 46 -5.32 -16.25 12.19
CA GLU A 46 -6.50 -15.90 13.01
C GLU A 46 -6.72 -14.38 13.06
N ALA A 47 -5.65 -13.61 13.29
CA ALA A 47 -5.70 -12.15 13.31
C ALA A 47 -6.17 -11.57 11.98
N ASN A 48 -5.65 -12.09 10.86
CA ASN A 48 -6.02 -11.65 9.52
C ASN A 48 -7.51 -11.92 9.23
N ALA A 49 -8.01 -13.10 9.60
CA ALA A 49 -9.43 -13.42 9.48
C ALA A 49 -10.32 -12.49 10.35
N GLY A 50 -9.88 -12.19 11.57
CA GLY A 50 -10.55 -11.23 12.46
C GLY A 50 -10.54 -9.80 11.90
N PHE A 51 -9.40 -9.35 11.38
CA PHE A 51 -9.22 -8.03 10.79
C PHE A 51 -10.08 -7.87 9.52
N GLY A 52 -10.13 -8.89 8.65
CA GLY A 52 -11.01 -8.87 7.48
C GLY A 52 -12.49 -8.71 7.84
N LYS A 53 -12.95 -9.39 8.91
CA LYS A 53 -14.32 -9.20 9.45
C LYS A 53 -14.52 -7.79 10.01
N PHE A 54 -13.51 -7.25 10.70
CA PHE A 54 -13.54 -5.89 11.21
C PHE A 54 -13.64 -4.86 10.09
N VAL A 55 -12.80 -4.93 9.05
CA VAL A 55 -12.87 -4.05 7.88
C VAL A 55 -14.23 -4.14 7.20
N LYS A 56 -14.71 -5.36 6.89
CA LYS A 56 -16.01 -5.58 6.23
C LYS A 56 -17.19 -4.93 6.97
N ARG A 57 -17.14 -4.88 8.31
CA ARG A 57 -18.22 -4.29 9.15
C ARG A 57 -18.16 -2.78 9.24
N ASN A 58 -16.97 -2.18 9.10
CA ASN A 58 -16.74 -0.78 9.46
C ASN A 58 -16.35 0.12 8.26
N TYR A 59 -15.86 -0.46 7.16
CA TYR A 59 -15.27 0.31 6.06
C TYR A 59 -16.22 1.36 5.46
N GLU A 60 -17.48 0.99 5.20
CA GLU A 60 -18.48 1.93 4.71
C GLU A 60 -18.71 3.09 5.71
N ASN A 61 -18.78 2.79 7.00
CA ASN A 61 -18.96 3.80 8.04
C ASN A 61 -17.78 4.78 8.12
N TRP A 62 -16.54 4.30 7.97
CA TRP A 62 -15.35 5.15 7.96
C TRP A 62 -15.38 6.19 6.84
N LEU A 63 -15.98 5.85 5.71
CA LEU A 63 -16.07 6.74 4.55
C LEU A 63 -17.25 7.70 4.63
N LEU A 64 -18.37 7.27 5.23
CA LEU A 64 -19.56 8.11 5.40
C LEU A 64 -19.41 9.11 6.55
N ASN A 65 -18.69 8.75 7.60
CA ASN A 65 -18.58 9.53 8.83
C ASN A 65 -17.12 9.90 9.09
N ALA A 66 -16.75 11.13 8.73
CA ALA A 66 -15.40 11.66 8.94
C ALA A 66 -14.98 11.54 10.41
N GLY A 67 -13.76 11.04 10.64
CA GLY A 67 -13.20 10.83 11.99
C GLY A 67 -13.74 9.61 12.75
N SER A 68 -14.65 8.81 12.17
CA SER A 68 -15.17 7.58 12.80
C SER A 68 -14.24 6.37 12.66
N GLY A 69 -13.13 6.52 11.95
CA GLY A 69 -12.23 5.45 11.56
C GLY A 69 -10.75 5.81 11.66
N PRO A 70 -9.87 4.90 11.25
CA PRO A 70 -8.44 5.18 11.15
C PRO A 70 -8.16 6.22 10.07
N LEU A 71 -6.98 6.82 10.11
CA LEU A 71 -6.45 7.60 9.00
C LEU A 71 -6.45 6.76 7.71
N LEU A 72 -7.05 7.28 6.65
CA LEU A 72 -7.10 6.65 5.33
C LEU A 72 -6.13 7.29 4.32
N SER A 73 -5.85 6.60 3.22
CA SER A 73 -4.99 7.08 2.13
C SER A 73 -5.29 8.52 1.71
N ASN A 74 -6.57 8.85 1.46
CA ASN A 74 -7.01 10.16 1.00
C ASN A 74 -6.87 11.28 2.04
N GLU A 75 -6.51 10.95 3.28
CA GLU A 75 -6.42 11.92 4.38
C GLU A 75 -4.96 12.22 4.75
N VAL A 76 -4.00 11.42 4.25
CA VAL A 76 -2.57 11.51 4.62
C VAL A 76 -2.02 12.91 4.45
N PHE A 77 -2.27 13.55 3.30
CA PHE A 77 -1.76 14.89 3.04
C PHE A 77 -2.34 15.92 4.02
N GLN A 78 -3.65 15.92 4.22
CA GLN A 78 -4.32 16.88 5.09
C GLN A 78 -3.92 16.70 6.56
N GLN A 79 -3.83 15.46 7.03
CA GLN A 79 -3.60 15.18 8.46
C GLN A 79 -2.12 15.10 8.84
N ARG A 80 -1.22 14.80 7.89
CA ARG A 80 0.21 14.58 8.19
C ARG A 80 1.15 15.52 7.44
N VAL A 81 0.89 15.81 6.16
CA VAL A 81 1.79 16.64 5.33
C VAL A 81 1.57 18.12 5.59
N PHE A 82 0.33 18.60 5.51
CA PHE A 82 -0.01 20.00 5.67
C PHE A 82 0.40 20.58 7.04
N PRO A 83 0.21 19.89 8.18
CA PRO A 83 0.67 20.41 9.46
C PRO A 83 2.19 20.61 9.57
N VAL A 84 2.99 19.90 8.76
CA VAL A 84 4.45 20.11 8.67
C VAL A 84 4.75 21.35 7.83
N LEU A 85 4.07 21.50 6.69
CA LEU A 85 4.23 22.66 5.81
C LEU A 85 3.74 23.96 6.48
N ASP A 86 2.68 23.89 7.30
CA ASP A 86 2.16 25.03 8.08
C ASP A 86 3.19 25.59 9.07
N LYS A 87 4.14 24.76 9.51
CA LYS A 87 5.27 25.18 10.37
C LYS A 87 6.42 25.81 9.58
N GLY A 88 6.31 25.90 8.25
CA GLY A 88 7.38 26.37 7.37
C GLY A 88 8.54 25.38 7.23
N GLU A 89 8.35 24.11 7.63
CA GLU A 89 9.39 23.10 7.51
C GLU A 89 9.50 22.60 6.07
N LYS A 90 10.73 22.51 5.56
CA LYS A 90 11.00 21.83 4.28
C LYS A 90 10.80 20.33 4.46
N LEU A 91 9.91 19.76 3.63
CA LEU A 91 9.50 18.37 3.74
C LEU A 91 9.86 17.55 2.51
N PHE A 92 10.52 16.43 2.73
CA PHE A 92 10.67 15.34 1.76
C PHE A 92 9.64 14.27 2.08
N PHE A 93 8.56 14.24 1.30
CA PHE A 93 7.56 13.17 1.32
C PHE A 93 8.04 12.05 0.41
N ILE A 94 8.50 10.95 1.00
CA ILE A 94 9.06 9.80 0.30
C ILE A 94 8.07 8.64 0.42
N LEU A 95 7.55 8.17 -0.71
CA LEU A 95 6.66 7.02 -0.80
C LEU A 95 7.42 5.85 -1.44
N ILE A 96 7.51 4.73 -0.73
CA ILE A 96 7.99 3.46 -1.31
C ILE A 96 6.76 2.63 -1.66
N ASP A 97 6.62 2.27 -2.94
CA ASP A 97 5.54 1.42 -3.45
C ASP A 97 5.56 0.05 -2.75
N ASN A 98 4.38 -0.43 -2.32
CA ASN A 98 4.22 -1.77 -1.77
C ASN A 98 5.15 -2.06 -0.55
N PHE A 99 5.32 -1.07 0.33
CA PHE A 99 6.28 -1.10 1.43
C PHE A 99 5.61 -1.35 2.78
N ARG A 100 5.73 -2.59 3.25
CA ARG A 100 5.05 -3.11 4.43
C ARG A 100 5.76 -2.73 5.73
N PHE A 101 5.00 -2.79 6.83
CA PHE A 101 5.54 -2.49 8.16
C PHE A 101 6.66 -3.45 8.61
N ASP A 102 6.59 -4.74 8.21
CA ASP A 102 7.66 -5.70 8.52
C ASP A 102 8.97 -5.39 7.77
N GLN A 103 8.88 -4.82 6.57
CA GLN A 103 10.03 -4.30 5.84
C GLN A 103 10.60 -3.05 6.51
N TRP A 104 9.75 -2.15 7.03
CA TRP A 104 10.19 -1.02 7.85
C TRP A 104 10.99 -1.48 9.08
N LEU A 105 10.48 -2.48 9.82
CA LEU A 105 11.17 -2.99 11.01
C LEU A 105 12.59 -3.49 10.73
N VAL A 106 12.86 -4.03 9.55
CA VAL A 106 14.19 -4.52 9.17
C VAL A 106 15.08 -3.46 8.52
N ILE A 107 14.62 -2.23 8.30
CA ILE A 107 15.48 -1.14 7.77
C ILE A 107 15.60 0.05 8.71
N LYS A 108 14.72 0.17 9.70
CA LYS A 108 14.64 1.38 10.55
C LYS A 108 15.90 1.65 11.36
N ASP A 109 16.66 0.63 11.71
CA ASP A 109 17.97 0.75 12.34
C ASP A 109 18.96 1.52 11.44
N LEU A 110 18.95 1.27 10.12
CA LEU A 110 19.79 2.00 9.16
C LEU A 110 19.42 3.49 9.06
N VAL A 111 18.16 3.82 9.30
CA VAL A 111 17.65 5.20 9.29
C VAL A 111 17.91 5.90 10.63
N SER A 112 17.94 5.13 11.73
CA SER A 112 18.14 5.64 13.10
C SER A 112 19.48 6.35 13.29
N ASP A 113 20.49 5.98 12.50
CA ASP A 113 21.80 6.63 12.49
C ASP A 113 21.75 8.10 12.04
N TYR A 114 20.69 8.50 11.31
CA TYR A 114 20.57 9.82 10.69
C TYR A 114 19.35 10.62 11.17
N PHE A 115 18.32 9.95 11.69
CA PHE A 115 17.06 10.59 12.06
C PHE A 115 16.55 10.11 13.41
N THR A 116 16.01 11.04 14.20
CA THR A 116 15.04 10.72 15.23
C THR A 116 13.64 10.68 14.60
N TYR A 117 12.90 9.59 14.83
CA TYR A 117 11.60 9.37 14.19
C TYR A 117 10.52 8.94 15.18
N THR A 118 9.27 9.12 14.74
CA THR A 118 8.06 8.57 15.34
C THR A 118 7.39 7.68 14.31
N GLU A 119 6.86 6.53 14.74
CA GLU A 119 6.23 5.55 13.85
C GLU A 119 4.71 5.56 14.03
N ASP A 120 3.99 5.67 12.92
CA ASP A 120 2.54 5.50 12.89
C ASP A 120 2.11 4.69 11.67
N THR A 121 0.85 4.26 11.65
CA THR A 121 0.27 3.50 10.54
C THR A 121 -1.06 4.11 10.13
N TYR A 122 -1.43 3.93 8.87
CA TYR A 122 -2.72 4.31 8.34
C TYR A 122 -3.28 3.14 7.55
N PHE A 123 -4.58 3.17 7.23
CA PHE A 123 -5.22 2.10 6.47
C PHE A 123 -5.30 2.52 5.00
N SER A 124 -4.73 1.70 4.12
CA SER A 124 -4.90 1.89 2.69
C SER A 124 -6.38 1.75 2.32
N ILE A 125 -6.88 2.62 1.43
CA ILE A 125 -8.25 2.48 0.93
C ILE A 125 -8.40 1.19 0.10
N LEU A 126 -9.64 0.74 -0.11
CA LEU A 126 -9.94 -0.38 -0.97
C LEU A 126 -10.24 0.09 -2.40
N PRO A 127 -9.79 -0.63 -3.44
CA PRO A 127 -8.75 -1.66 -3.42
C PRO A 127 -7.39 -1.16 -2.89
N THR A 128 -6.68 -2.00 -2.14
CA THR A 128 -5.29 -1.74 -1.69
C THR A 128 -4.30 -1.97 -2.83
N ALA A 129 -4.40 -1.15 -3.87
CA ALA A 129 -3.56 -1.22 -5.07
C ALA A 129 -3.09 0.20 -5.44
N THR A 130 -1.93 0.29 -6.09
CA THR A 130 -1.24 1.55 -6.41
C THR A 130 -2.18 2.59 -6.99
N GLN A 131 -2.92 2.23 -8.04
CA GLN A 131 -3.85 3.15 -8.73
C GLN A 131 -4.89 3.77 -7.80
N TYR A 132 -5.36 3.03 -6.80
CA TYR A 132 -6.39 3.51 -5.89
C TYR A 132 -5.75 4.28 -4.75
N ALA A 133 -4.87 3.61 -4.00
CA ALA A 133 -4.31 4.14 -2.77
C ALA A 133 -3.40 5.34 -3.00
N ARG A 134 -2.53 5.29 -4.01
CA ARG A 134 -1.58 6.37 -4.27
C ARG A 134 -2.24 7.60 -4.86
N ASN A 135 -3.13 7.41 -5.84
CA ASN A 135 -3.88 8.53 -6.39
C ASN A 135 -4.78 9.16 -5.33
N ALA A 136 -5.31 8.38 -4.39
CA ALA A 136 -6.02 8.91 -3.23
C ALA A 136 -5.11 9.73 -2.32
N ILE A 137 -3.90 9.27 -2.01
CA ILE A 137 -2.90 10.04 -1.23
C ILE A 137 -2.61 11.39 -1.89
N PHE A 138 -2.26 11.38 -3.19
CA PHE A 138 -1.82 12.57 -3.90
C PHE A 138 -2.96 13.52 -4.30
N SER A 139 -4.18 13.03 -4.43
CA SER A 139 -5.33 13.90 -4.66
C SER A 139 -6.02 14.31 -3.35
N GLY A 140 -5.88 13.55 -2.27
CA GLY A 140 -6.74 13.66 -1.11
C GLY A 140 -8.22 13.41 -1.39
N LEU A 141 -8.53 12.64 -2.43
CA LEU A 141 -9.88 12.31 -2.87
C LEU A 141 -10.07 10.80 -2.92
N MET A 142 -11.30 10.36 -2.67
CA MET A 142 -11.69 8.98 -2.95
C MET A 142 -11.77 8.74 -4.47
N PRO A 143 -11.57 7.49 -4.94
CA PRO A 143 -11.61 7.13 -6.36
C PRO A 143 -12.83 7.66 -7.15
N LEU A 144 -14.03 7.60 -6.58
CA LEU A 144 -15.26 8.15 -7.19
C LEU A 144 -15.21 9.67 -7.37
N GLN A 145 -14.61 10.38 -6.40
CA GLN A 145 -14.47 11.84 -6.50
C GLN A 145 -13.41 12.19 -7.55
N LEU A 146 -12.33 11.41 -7.60
CA LEU A 146 -11.27 11.56 -8.60
C LEU A 146 -11.83 11.35 -10.02
N SER A 147 -12.58 10.27 -10.24
CA SER A 147 -13.15 9.95 -11.56
C SER A 147 -14.13 11.02 -12.05
N LYS A 148 -14.90 11.63 -11.14
CA LYS A 148 -15.82 12.73 -11.49
C LYS A 148 -15.08 14.04 -11.78
N LYS A 149 -14.05 14.35 -10.99
CA LYS A 149 -13.34 15.64 -11.08
C LYS A 149 -12.31 15.68 -12.20
N PHE A 150 -11.69 14.54 -12.50
CA PHE A 150 -10.62 14.39 -13.48
C PHE A 150 -10.96 13.27 -14.46
N ALA A 151 -12.04 13.46 -15.22
CA ALA A 151 -12.57 12.45 -16.14
C ALA A 151 -11.55 11.97 -17.20
N GLY A 152 -10.45 12.69 -17.44
CA GLY A 152 -9.34 12.27 -18.32
C GLY A 152 -8.10 11.72 -17.61
N LEU A 153 -8.05 11.71 -16.27
CA LEU A 153 -6.91 11.17 -15.49
C LEU A 153 -7.26 9.85 -14.81
N TRP A 154 -8.55 9.52 -14.68
CA TRP A 154 -8.98 8.22 -14.19
C TRP A 154 -8.96 7.21 -15.33
N VAL A 155 -7.93 6.38 -15.36
CA VAL A 155 -7.83 5.26 -16.30
C VAL A 155 -8.63 4.09 -15.76
N ASP A 156 -9.51 3.52 -16.56
CA ASP A 156 -10.33 2.41 -16.10
C ASP A 156 -9.56 1.08 -16.02
N GLU A 157 -10.11 0.14 -15.24
CA GLU A 157 -9.52 -1.18 -14.95
C GLU A 157 -9.05 -1.99 -16.16
N VAL A 158 -9.71 -1.82 -17.32
CA VAL A 158 -9.50 -2.62 -18.54
C VAL A 158 -8.27 -2.15 -19.33
N GLU A 159 -7.72 -0.98 -19.03
CA GLU A 159 -6.53 -0.48 -19.69
C GLU A 159 -5.26 -0.98 -18.97
N ASP A 160 -4.32 -1.56 -19.73
CA ASP A 160 -3.08 -2.11 -19.18
C ASP A 160 -2.04 -1.03 -18.83
N GLU A 161 -2.16 0.16 -19.43
CA GLU A 161 -1.21 1.27 -19.28
C GLU A 161 -1.87 2.52 -18.69
N GLY A 162 -1.08 3.52 -18.29
CA GLY A 162 -1.60 4.87 -17.99
C GLY A 162 -2.11 5.13 -16.58
N LYS A 163 -2.34 4.11 -15.76
CA LYS A 163 -3.03 4.19 -14.45
C LYS A 163 -2.42 5.14 -13.40
N ASN A 164 -1.13 5.45 -13.52
CA ASN A 164 -0.39 6.28 -12.55
C ASN A 164 0.53 7.30 -13.25
N LEU A 165 0.07 7.94 -14.33
CA LEU A 165 0.89 8.90 -15.09
C LEU A 165 0.72 10.37 -14.66
N SER A 166 -0.29 10.68 -13.85
CA SER A 166 -0.67 12.06 -13.53
C SER A 166 -0.57 12.41 -12.05
N GLU A 167 0.25 11.68 -11.31
CA GLU A 167 0.47 11.83 -9.87
C GLU A 167 0.89 13.27 -9.49
N GLU A 168 1.79 13.89 -10.26
CA GLU A 168 2.19 15.30 -10.03
C GLU A 168 0.99 16.27 -10.14
N LEU A 169 0.12 16.07 -11.14
CA LEU A 169 -1.07 16.90 -11.34
C LEU A 169 -2.05 16.73 -10.17
N LEU A 170 -2.16 15.52 -9.62
CA LEU A 170 -3.00 15.25 -8.45
C LEU A 170 -2.48 16.03 -7.22
N VAL A 171 -1.17 15.96 -6.94
CA VAL A 171 -0.53 16.71 -5.84
C VAL A 171 -0.77 18.20 -6.03
N ARG A 172 -0.48 18.73 -7.22
CA ARG A 172 -0.70 20.14 -7.56
C ARG A 172 -2.14 20.56 -7.29
N SER A 173 -3.08 19.79 -7.80
CA SER A 173 -4.50 20.11 -7.65
C SER A 173 -4.98 20.00 -6.20
N GLN A 174 -4.37 19.12 -5.39
CA GLN A 174 -4.65 19.07 -3.97
C GLN A 174 -4.14 20.33 -3.25
N LEU A 175 -2.91 20.76 -3.51
CA LEU A 175 -2.39 22.02 -2.97
C LEU A 175 -3.28 23.21 -3.34
N GLU A 176 -3.66 23.34 -4.60
CA GLU A 176 -4.55 24.40 -5.10
C GLU A 176 -5.92 24.40 -4.41
N ARG A 177 -6.53 23.22 -4.22
CA ARG A 177 -7.82 23.09 -3.49
C ARG A 177 -7.76 23.64 -2.07
N PHE A 178 -6.62 23.48 -1.41
CA PHE A 178 -6.37 24.00 -0.06
C PHE A 178 -5.73 25.40 -0.07
N ARG A 179 -5.66 26.06 -1.23
CA ARG A 179 -5.08 27.40 -1.42
C ARG A 179 -3.62 27.51 -0.93
N ARG A 180 -2.90 26.40 -1.00
CA ARG A 180 -1.49 26.26 -0.64
C ARG A 180 -0.62 26.83 -1.78
N LYS A 181 0.47 27.51 -1.42
CA LYS A 181 1.36 28.27 -2.34
C LYS A 181 2.79 27.74 -2.39
N GLU A 182 3.04 26.67 -1.65
CA GLU A 182 4.32 25.98 -1.55
C GLU A 182 4.78 25.56 -2.93
N ARG A 183 6.04 25.86 -3.25
CA ARG A 183 6.71 25.31 -4.40
C ARG A 183 7.00 23.84 -4.09
N PHE A 184 6.64 22.98 -5.03
CA PHE A 184 6.89 21.55 -4.88
C PHE A 184 7.54 20.93 -6.12
N SER A 185 8.19 19.78 -5.91
CA SER A 185 8.66 18.90 -6.98
C SER A 185 8.05 17.50 -6.84
N TYR A 186 7.94 16.80 -7.96
CA TYR A 186 7.52 15.39 -8.00
C TYR A 186 8.55 14.57 -8.79
N ASN A 187 9.04 13.49 -8.19
CA ASN A 187 10.04 12.61 -8.82
C ASN A 187 9.62 11.15 -8.64
N LYS A 188 9.38 10.43 -9.73
CA LYS A 188 9.12 8.99 -9.74
C LYS A 188 10.36 8.24 -10.17
N ILE A 189 10.85 7.36 -9.30
CA ILE A 189 12.11 6.64 -9.47
C ILE A 189 11.81 5.17 -9.74
N ASN A 190 12.03 4.76 -10.99
CA ASN A 190 11.83 3.38 -11.47
C ASN A 190 13.16 2.64 -11.65
N SER A 191 14.29 3.34 -11.59
CA SER A 191 15.62 2.74 -11.75
C SER A 191 16.66 3.34 -10.79
N ASN A 192 17.73 2.58 -10.56
CA ASN A 192 18.87 3.04 -9.77
C ASN A 192 19.50 4.32 -10.36
N THR A 193 19.67 4.36 -11.68
CA THR A 193 20.24 5.51 -12.41
C THR A 193 19.42 6.78 -12.23
N GLU A 194 18.09 6.71 -12.29
CA GLU A 194 17.22 7.85 -12.01
C GLU A 194 17.38 8.34 -10.58
N GLY A 195 17.46 7.42 -9.61
CA GLY A 195 17.68 7.75 -8.21
C GLY A 195 19.04 8.42 -7.97
N GLU A 196 20.12 7.92 -8.59
CA GLU A 196 21.45 8.53 -8.50
C GLU A 196 21.47 9.95 -9.06
N ARG A 197 20.81 10.19 -10.21
CA ARG A 197 20.66 11.53 -10.77
C ARG A 197 19.90 12.47 -9.83
N LEU A 198 18.84 11.99 -9.17
CA LEU A 198 18.11 12.78 -8.17
C LEU A 198 19.03 13.18 -7.00
N VAL A 199 19.83 12.24 -6.49
CA VAL A 199 20.80 12.50 -5.40
C VAL A 199 21.91 13.45 -5.83
N GLN A 200 22.39 13.36 -7.07
CA GLN A 200 23.38 14.29 -7.63
C GLN A 200 22.80 15.72 -7.72
N ASN A 201 21.54 15.85 -8.13
CA ASN A 201 20.84 17.12 -8.28
C ASN A 201 20.15 17.61 -6.99
N PHE A 202 20.59 17.13 -5.82
CA PHE A 202 19.96 17.43 -4.53
C PHE A 202 19.79 18.94 -4.25
N THR A 203 20.75 19.77 -4.64
CA THR A 203 20.68 21.24 -4.48
C THR A 203 19.43 21.83 -5.12
N GLY A 204 18.96 21.28 -6.25
CA GLY A 204 17.72 21.70 -6.91
C GLY A 204 16.47 21.44 -6.07
N LEU A 205 16.47 20.38 -5.25
CA LEU A 205 15.38 20.02 -4.35
C LEU A 205 15.28 20.98 -3.17
N GLU A 206 16.39 21.61 -2.78
CA GLU A 206 16.44 22.57 -1.67
C GLU A 206 15.64 23.85 -1.95
N HIS A 207 15.30 24.13 -3.21
CA HIS A 207 14.48 25.29 -3.58
C HIS A 207 12.98 25.09 -3.40
N ASN A 208 12.51 23.89 -3.06
CA ASN A 208 11.09 23.57 -2.88
C ASN A 208 10.76 23.40 -1.40
N GLU A 209 9.59 23.85 -0.95
CA GLU A 209 9.08 23.57 0.40
C GLU A 209 8.64 22.11 0.54
N LEU A 210 8.10 21.52 -0.54
CA LEU A 210 7.70 20.11 -0.60
C LEU A 210 8.42 19.37 -1.73
N ASN A 211 9.11 18.28 -1.42
CA ASN A 211 9.63 17.35 -2.42
C ASN A 211 8.90 16.02 -2.28
N VAL A 212 8.14 15.63 -3.29
CA VAL A 212 7.46 14.33 -3.36
C VAL A 212 8.34 13.38 -4.19
N VAL A 213 8.72 12.25 -3.60
CA VAL A 213 9.57 11.26 -4.26
C VAL A 213 8.95 9.87 -4.11
N VAL A 214 8.78 9.17 -5.23
CA VAL A 214 8.19 7.82 -5.27
C VAL A 214 9.26 6.82 -5.71
N PHE A 215 9.45 5.74 -4.94
CA PHE A 215 10.34 4.63 -5.27
C PHE A 215 9.53 3.36 -5.54
N ASN A 216 9.63 2.83 -6.76
CA ASN A 216 8.84 1.68 -7.22
C ASN A 216 9.54 0.32 -7.07
N PHE A 217 10.77 0.27 -6.55
CA PHE A 217 11.61 -0.94 -6.60
C PHE A 217 10.99 -2.17 -5.92
N ILE A 218 10.36 -2.01 -4.76
CA ILE A 218 9.80 -3.13 -3.98
C ILE A 218 8.63 -3.78 -4.74
N ASP A 219 7.80 -2.97 -5.39
CA ASP A 219 6.73 -3.43 -6.26
C ASP A 219 7.27 -4.14 -7.51
N MET A 220 8.27 -3.55 -8.17
CA MET A 220 8.97 -4.20 -9.29
C MET A 220 9.59 -5.55 -8.89
N LEU A 221 10.13 -5.66 -7.67
CA LEU A 221 10.64 -6.93 -7.14
C LEU A 221 9.51 -7.95 -6.92
N SER A 222 8.34 -7.51 -6.43
CA SER A 222 7.15 -8.37 -6.28
C SER A 222 6.67 -8.91 -7.63
N HIS A 223 6.59 -8.06 -8.64
CA HIS A 223 6.25 -8.46 -10.02
C HIS A 223 7.29 -9.41 -10.61
N ALA A 224 8.57 -9.07 -10.53
CA ALA A 224 9.66 -9.90 -11.04
C ALA A 224 9.69 -11.30 -10.40
N ARG A 225 9.28 -11.43 -9.13
CA ARG A 225 9.15 -12.73 -8.45
C ARG A 225 8.07 -13.63 -9.06
N THR A 226 6.99 -13.04 -9.55
CA THR A 226 5.91 -13.76 -10.23
C THR A 226 6.39 -14.29 -11.57
N GLU A 227 7.15 -13.49 -12.32
CA GLU A 227 7.58 -13.83 -13.68
C GLU A 227 8.89 -14.64 -13.74
N SER A 228 9.80 -14.46 -12.78
CA SER A 228 11.14 -15.06 -12.78
C SER A 228 11.30 -16.14 -11.70
N LYS A 229 11.56 -17.37 -12.15
CA LYS A 229 11.90 -18.50 -11.28
C LYS A 229 13.12 -18.20 -10.40
N MET A 230 14.15 -17.56 -10.95
CA MET A 230 15.37 -17.21 -10.20
C MET A 230 15.04 -16.25 -9.04
N ILE A 231 14.25 -15.20 -9.28
CA ILE A 231 13.87 -14.24 -8.21
C ILE A 231 13.00 -14.94 -7.15
N ARG A 232 12.13 -15.87 -7.57
CA ARG A 232 11.34 -16.70 -6.67
C ARG A 232 12.19 -17.58 -5.75
N GLU A 233 13.29 -18.13 -6.27
CA GLU A 233 14.26 -18.90 -5.49
C GLU A 233 15.09 -18.01 -4.53
N LEU A 234 15.33 -16.75 -4.87
CA LEU A 234 16.02 -15.78 -4.00
C LEU A 234 15.13 -15.22 -2.87
N ALA A 235 13.81 -15.17 -3.07
CA ALA A 235 12.84 -14.74 -2.06
C ALA A 235 11.68 -15.75 -1.91
N PRO A 236 11.95 -16.96 -1.40
CA PRO A 236 10.92 -18.00 -1.28
C PRO A 236 9.85 -17.66 -0.23
N ASP A 237 10.20 -16.87 0.78
CA ASP A 237 9.35 -16.56 1.94
C ASP A 237 9.50 -15.10 2.42
N GLU A 238 8.76 -14.76 3.49
CA GLU A 238 8.76 -13.41 4.07
C GLU A 238 10.14 -13.00 4.64
N PRO A 239 10.87 -13.84 5.41
CA PRO A 239 12.23 -13.53 5.83
C PRO A 239 13.18 -13.21 4.67
N ALA A 240 13.19 -14.03 3.61
CA ALA A 240 14.06 -13.81 2.46
C ALA A 240 13.68 -12.52 1.70
N TYR A 241 12.38 -12.26 1.53
CA TYR A 241 11.89 -11.03 0.91
C TYR A 241 12.28 -9.77 1.72
N ARG A 242 12.21 -9.83 3.05
CA ARG A 242 12.73 -8.78 3.94
C ARG A 242 14.25 -8.60 3.83
N SER A 243 15.00 -9.69 3.72
CA SER A 243 16.45 -9.65 3.52
C SER A 243 16.83 -8.94 2.22
N LEU A 244 16.17 -9.27 1.10
CA LEU A 244 16.35 -8.57 -0.17
C LEU A 244 15.98 -7.09 -0.07
N THR A 245 14.87 -6.77 0.62
CA THR A 245 14.43 -5.39 0.85
C THR A 245 15.48 -4.59 1.61
N ARG A 246 16.03 -5.14 2.70
CA ARG A 246 17.10 -4.50 3.49
C ARG A 246 18.38 -4.32 2.67
N SER A 247 18.76 -5.34 1.90
CA SER A 247 19.94 -5.28 1.02
C SER A 247 19.79 -4.18 -0.03
N TRP A 248 18.66 -4.15 -0.73
CA TRP A 248 18.35 -3.08 -1.67
C TRP A 248 18.42 -1.72 -0.99
N PHE A 249 17.72 -1.53 0.12
CA PHE A 249 17.63 -0.24 0.79
C PHE A 249 19.03 0.31 1.12
N ARG A 250 19.90 -0.50 1.73
CA ARG A 250 21.28 -0.15 2.10
C ARG A 250 22.11 0.36 0.93
N HIS A 251 21.91 -0.20 -0.26
CA HIS A 251 22.68 0.13 -1.46
C HIS A 251 21.93 1.05 -2.43
N SER A 252 20.71 1.47 -2.08
CA SER A 252 19.84 2.26 -2.94
C SER A 252 20.18 3.75 -2.92
N PRO A 253 19.79 4.49 -3.97
CA PRO A 253 19.89 5.94 -3.99
C PRO A 253 18.98 6.59 -2.95
N LEU A 254 17.91 5.89 -2.51
CA LEU A 254 17.06 6.36 -1.41
C LEU A 254 17.87 6.53 -0.12
N PHE A 255 18.76 5.59 0.21
CA PHE A 255 19.62 5.74 1.39
C PHE A 255 20.58 6.92 1.24
N GLY A 256 21.17 7.11 0.06
CA GLY A 256 21.99 8.29 -0.25
C GLY A 256 21.20 9.60 -0.14
N LEU A 257 19.95 9.63 -0.60
CA LEU A 257 19.05 10.78 -0.48
C LEU A 257 18.77 11.10 0.99
N LEU A 258 18.41 10.10 1.80
CA LEU A 258 18.16 10.27 3.23
C LEU A 258 19.36 10.86 3.96
N ARG A 259 20.58 10.41 3.62
CA ARG A 259 21.82 10.99 4.17
C ARG A 259 21.95 12.47 3.86
N LYS A 260 21.79 12.88 2.59
CA LYS A 260 21.82 14.30 2.20
C LYS A 260 20.75 15.14 2.89
N ILE A 261 19.54 14.58 3.05
CA ILE A 261 18.45 15.26 3.76
C ILE A 261 18.83 15.49 5.24
N SER A 262 19.42 14.49 5.89
CA SER A 262 19.83 14.57 7.30
C SER A 262 20.94 15.60 7.53
N GLU A 263 21.91 15.72 6.62
CA GLU A 263 23.00 16.71 6.68
C GLU A 263 22.47 18.15 6.70
N LYS A 264 21.35 18.39 6.01
CA LYS A 264 20.66 19.69 5.98
C LYS A 264 19.62 19.86 7.09
N LYS A 265 19.38 18.83 7.90
CA LYS A 265 18.37 18.82 8.97
C LYS A 265 16.95 19.09 8.49
N TYR A 266 16.62 18.71 7.25
CA TYR A 266 15.25 18.82 6.73
C TYR A 266 14.38 17.64 7.21
N ARG A 267 13.05 17.81 7.13
CA ARG A 267 12.07 16.82 7.58
C ARG A 267 11.85 15.74 6.51
N VAL A 268 11.78 14.48 6.94
CA VAL A 268 11.36 13.35 6.09
C VAL A 268 10.04 12.80 6.59
N MET A 269 9.13 12.50 5.66
CA MET A 269 8.01 11.58 5.87
C MET A 269 8.20 10.39 4.94
N LEU A 270 8.63 9.26 5.50
CA LEU A 270 8.77 8.00 4.77
C LEU A 270 7.48 7.19 4.95
N THR A 271 6.82 6.85 3.85
CA THR A 271 5.53 6.14 3.87
C THR A 271 5.41 5.19 2.68
N THR A 272 4.26 4.54 2.58
CA THR A 272 3.85 3.70 1.45
C THR A 272 2.46 4.09 0.98
N ASP A 273 1.97 3.51 -0.12
CA ASP A 273 0.58 3.55 -0.58
C ASP A 273 -0.22 2.32 -0.12
N HIS A 274 0.37 1.13 -0.20
CA HIS A 274 -0.21 -0.12 0.25
C HIS A 274 0.87 -1.14 0.63
N GLY A 275 0.43 -2.32 1.03
CA GLY A 275 1.32 -3.48 1.20
C GLY A 275 0.89 -4.63 0.29
N THR A 276 1.46 -5.79 0.58
CA THR A 276 1.14 -7.07 -0.08
C THR A 276 0.97 -8.16 0.97
N ILE A 277 0.34 -9.26 0.59
CA ILE A 277 0.29 -10.50 1.35
C ILE A 277 0.58 -11.68 0.42
N ARG A 278 1.36 -12.65 0.91
CA ARG A 278 1.60 -13.87 0.16
C ARG A 278 0.32 -14.69 0.04
N VAL A 279 -0.16 -14.88 -1.19
CA VAL A 279 -1.42 -15.58 -1.46
C VAL A 279 -1.25 -17.09 -1.44
N ARG A 280 -2.27 -17.82 -0.98
CA ARG A 280 -2.25 -19.29 -0.84
C ARG A 280 -3.53 -19.97 -1.29
N HIS A 281 -4.69 -19.41 -0.94
CA HIS A 281 -5.96 -20.09 -1.14
C HIS A 281 -6.73 -19.53 -2.34
N ALA A 282 -6.78 -20.30 -3.42
CA ALA A 282 -7.53 -19.89 -4.61
C ALA A 282 -9.04 -19.90 -4.37
N GLN A 283 -9.71 -18.84 -4.82
CA GLN A 283 -11.17 -18.69 -4.84
C GLN A 283 -11.63 -18.54 -6.29
N LYS A 284 -12.60 -19.36 -6.67
CA LYS A 284 -13.22 -19.28 -7.99
C LYS A 284 -14.05 -18.01 -8.10
N VAL A 285 -13.86 -17.28 -9.20
CA VAL A 285 -14.71 -16.17 -9.60
C VAL A 285 -15.05 -16.29 -11.06
N GLU A 286 -16.32 -16.09 -11.40
CA GLU A 286 -16.79 -16.01 -12.77
C GLU A 286 -17.30 -14.60 -13.05
N GLY A 287 -17.10 -14.12 -14.27
CA GLY A 287 -17.54 -12.79 -14.69
C GLY A 287 -17.47 -12.65 -16.21
N GLU A 288 -17.97 -11.52 -16.71
CA GLU A 288 -17.85 -11.17 -18.12
C GLU A 288 -16.37 -10.98 -18.53
N LYS A 289 -16.08 -11.04 -19.84
CA LYS A 289 -14.71 -10.91 -20.39
C LYS A 289 -13.97 -9.63 -19.97
N ASN A 290 -14.68 -8.58 -19.57
CA ASN A 290 -14.12 -7.28 -19.20
C ASN A 290 -13.90 -7.16 -17.68
N THR A 291 -13.33 -8.18 -17.05
CA THR A 291 -12.95 -8.14 -15.63
C THR A 291 -11.44 -7.97 -15.50
N ASN A 292 -11.01 -7.23 -14.49
CA ASN A 292 -9.60 -6.87 -14.31
C ASN A 292 -8.73 -8.08 -13.92
N THR A 293 -7.42 -7.96 -14.12
CA THR A 293 -6.45 -9.05 -13.88
C THR A 293 -6.00 -9.19 -12.42
N SER A 294 -6.41 -8.28 -11.52
CA SER A 294 -5.98 -8.32 -10.12
C SER A 294 -6.32 -9.63 -9.43
N LEU A 295 -5.37 -10.15 -8.64
CA LEU A 295 -5.52 -11.37 -7.85
C LEU A 295 -6.36 -11.13 -6.59
N ARG A 296 -6.44 -9.89 -6.09
CA ARG A 296 -6.97 -9.58 -4.75
C ARG A 296 -8.30 -8.86 -4.76
N TYR A 297 -8.71 -8.31 -5.90
CA TYR A 297 -10.05 -7.75 -6.07
C TYR A 297 -10.53 -7.97 -7.49
N LYS A 298 -11.85 -8.04 -7.67
CA LYS A 298 -12.47 -8.03 -9.00
C LYS A 298 -13.53 -6.96 -9.10
N VAL A 299 -13.60 -6.34 -10.28
CA VAL A 299 -14.65 -5.38 -10.65
C VAL A 299 -15.36 -5.90 -11.87
N GLY A 300 -16.69 -5.95 -11.84
CA GLY A 300 -17.46 -6.41 -12.99
C GLY A 300 -18.96 -6.40 -12.78
N ARG A 301 -19.67 -6.68 -13.86
CA ARG A 301 -21.10 -7.00 -13.84
C ARG A 301 -21.26 -8.51 -13.70
N ASN A 302 -22.35 -8.94 -13.06
CA ASN A 302 -22.75 -10.35 -12.99
C ASN A 302 -21.64 -11.29 -12.47
N LEU A 303 -20.83 -10.82 -11.52
CA LEU A 303 -19.81 -11.65 -10.88
C LEU A 303 -20.48 -12.79 -10.09
N SER A 304 -20.05 -14.03 -10.33
CA SER A 304 -20.44 -15.21 -9.56
C SER A 304 -19.28 -15.65 -8.67
N TYR A 305 -19.54 -15.75 -7.37
CA TYR A 305 -18.56 -16.01 -6.30
C TYR A 305 -19.30 -16.48 -5.03
N ASP A 306 -18.55 -17.03 -4.06
CA ASP A 306 -19.10 -17.34 -2.72
C ASP A 306 -19.14 -16.07 -1.84
N PRO A 307 -20.33 -15.50 -1.53
CA PRO A 307 -20.43 -14.26 -0.76
C PRO A 307 -19.96 -14.40 0.70
N LYS A 308 -19.82 -15.63 1.23
CA LYS A 308 -19.31 -15.87 2.58
C LYS A 308 -17.79 -15.72 2.65
N LYS A 309 -17.09 -15.90 1.53
CA LYS A 309 -15.63 -15.90 1.44
C LYS A 309 -15.01 -14.55 1.07
N VAL A 310 -15.82 -13.61 0.57
CA VAL A 310 -15.34 -12.31 0.10
C VAL A 310 -15.91 -11.15 0.90
N PHE A 311 -15.25 -10.00 0.81
CA PHE A 311 -15.92 -8.72 1.04
C PHE A 311 -16.52 -8.25 -0.29
N SER A 312 -17.85 -8.33 -0.40
CA SER A 312 -18.59 -7.86 -1.56
C SER A 312 -19.17 -6.47 -1.29
N VAL A 313 -18.93 -5.56 -2.23
CA VAL A 313 -19.55 -4.23 -2.31
C VAL A 313 -20.44 -4.20 -3.54
N THR A 314 -21.75 -4.13 -3.31
CA THR A 314 -22.76 -4.09 -4.38
C THR A 314 -23.12 -2.68 -4.81
N HIS A 315 -22.75 -1.68 -4.01
CA HIS A 315 -23.06 -0.25 -4.20
C HIS A 315 -21.74 0.53 -4.06
N PRO A 316 -20.87 0.50 -5.10
CA PRO A 316 -19.50 1.02 -5.01
C PRO A 316 -19.44 2.48 -4.56
N GLU A 317 -20.44 3.27 -4.92
CA GLU A 317 -20.53 4.68 -4.59
C GLU A 317 -20.58 4.95 -3.08
N LYS A 318 -21.15 4.03 -2.29
CA LYS A 318 -21.21 4.15 -0.82
C LYS A 318 -19.84 4.04 -0.16
N VAL A 319 -18.90 3.39 -0.84
CA VAL A 319 -17.52 3.24 -0.38
C VAL A 319 -16.55 4.06 -1.23
N GLY A 320 -17.05 5.12 -1.88
CA GLY A 320 -16.21 6.05 -2.64
C GLY A 320 -15.54 5.45 -3.87
N LEU A 321 -16.10 4.36 -4.44
CA LEU A 321 -15.60 3.72 -5.64
C LEU A 321 -16.42 4.10 -6.88
N PRO A 322 -15.77 4.27 -8.05
CA PRO A 322 -16.48 4.54 -9.29
C PRO A 322 -17.34 3.35 -9.70
N SER A 323 -18.42 3.65 -10.41
CA SER A 323 -19.31 2.63 -10.95
C SER A 323 -19.69 3.00 -12.39
N ARG A 324 -19.28 2.15 -13.34
CA ARG A 324 -19.64 2.32 -14.76
C ARG A 324 -21.13 2.03 -15.02
N ASN A 325 -21.74 1.13 -14.24
CA ASN A 325 -23.12 0.68 -14.41
C ASN A 325 -23.77 0.42 -13.05
N ILE A 326 -25.09 0.51 -12.95
CA ILE A 326 -25.84 0.20 -11.72
C ILE A 326 -25.54 -1.22 -11.20
N SER A 327 -25.22 -2.16 -12.10
CA SER A 327 -24.90 -3.55 -11.77
C SER A 327 -23.42 -3.82 -11.46
N THR A 328 -22.56 -2.80 -11.46
CA THR A 328 -21.14 -2.97 -11.12
C THR A 328 -20.99 -3.39 -9.67
N ARG A 329 -20.21 -4.45 -9.44
CA ARG A 329 -19.84 -4.93 -8.11
C ARG A 329 -18.34 -5.00 -7.98
N TYR A 330 -17.88 -4.74 -6.76
CA TYR A 330 -16.49 -4.96 -6.34
C TYR A 330 -16.48 -6.12 -5.36
N ILE A 331 -15.56 -7.06 -5.54
CA ILE A 331 -15.27 -8.10 -4.54
C ILE A 331 -13.81 -8.03 -4.16
N PHE A 332 -13.52 -8.22 -2.88
CA PHE A 332 -12.18 -8.23 -2.31
C PHE A 332 -11.91 -9.55 -1.63
N ALA A 333 -10.75 -10.13 -1.91
CA ALA A 333 -10.26 -11.34 -1.26
C ALA A 333 -9.84 -11.02 0.19
N LEU A 334 -10.22 -11.90 1.11
CA LEU A 334 -9.87 -11.81 2.54
C LEU A 334 -8.71 -12.76 2.86
N GLY A 335 -7.99 -12.51 3.95
CA GLY A 335 -6.91 -13.41 4.35
C GLY A 335 -5.80 -13.47 3.29
N ASP A 336 -5.29 -14.67 3.05
CA ASP A 336 -4.36 -15.02 1.97
C ASP A 336 -5.07 -15.60 0.74
N ASP A 337 -6.38 -15.36 0.60
CA ASP A 337 -7.14 -15.79 -0.58
C ASP A 337 -6.77 -14.98 -1.83
N PHE A 338 -6.96 -15.57 -3.01
CA PHE A 338 -6.84 -14.87 -4.29
C PHE A 338 -7.84 -15.41 -5.32
N PHE A 339 -8.21 -14.57 -6.29
CA PHE A 339 -9.21 -14.89 -7.30
C PHE A 339 -8.60 -15.55 -8.53
N VAL A 340 -9.21 -16.64 -8.98
CA VAL A 340 -8.85 -17.35 -10.20
C VAL A 340 -10.10 -17.65 -11.01
N TYR A 341 -10.04 -17.41 -12.32
CA TYR A 341 -11.13 -17.76 -13.25
C TYR A 341 -11.15 -19.27 -13.53
N PRO A 342 -12.31 -19.88 -13.82
CA PRO A 342 -12.39 -21.32 -14.03
C PRO A 342 -11.58 -21.83 -15.23
N ASN A 343 -11.37 -20.98 -16.24
CA ASN A 343 -10.59 -21.37 -17.41
C ASN A 343 -9.13 -21.58 -17.02
N GLN A 344 -8.60 -22.78 -17.26
CA GLN A 344 -7.26 -23.19 -16.82
C GLN A 344 -7.02 -22.99 -15.30
N PHE A 345 -8.05 -23.20 -14.47
CA PHE A 345 -7.98 -22.94 -13.02
C PHE A 345 -6.71 -23.51 -12.37
N ASN A 346 -6.43 -24.81 -12.54
CA ASN A 346 -5.27 -25.45 -11.91
C ASN A 346 -3.92 -24.85 -12.35
N HIS A 347 -3.80 -24.43 -13.62
CA HIS A 347 -2.60 -23.77 -14.11
C HIS A 347 -2.38 -22.44 -13.38
N TYR A 348 -3.42 -21.60 -13.31
CA TYR A 348 -3.32 -20.30 -12.64
C TYR A 348 -3.20 -20.42 -11.12
N VAL A 349 -3.78 -21.43 -10.49
CA VAL A 349 -3.51 -21.74 -9.08
C VAL A 349 -2.02 -22.01 -8.89
N SER A 350 -1.45 -22.95 -9.66
CA SER A 350 -0.02 -23.26 -9.56
C SER A 350 0.89 -22.06 -9.91
N TYR A 351 0.43 -21.17 -10.77
CA TYR A 351 1.22 -20.02 -11.23
C TYR A 351 1.28 -18.90 -10.17
N TYR A 352 0.16 -18.62 -9.49
CA TYR A 352 0.02 -17.54 -8.52
C TYR A 352 0.12 -17.97 -7.05
N GLU A 353 -0.04 -19.25 -6.73
CA GLU A 353 0.12 -19.71 -5.35
C GLU A 353 1.53 -19.37 -4.84
N ASN A 354 1.59 -18.83 -3.62
CA ASN A 354 2.78 -18.28 -2.99
C ASN A 354 3.37 -17.03 -3.67
N THR A 355 2.67 -16.35 -4.60
CA THR A 355 3.01 -14.99 -5.06
C THR A 355 2.53 -13.92 -4.07
N PHE A 356 2.88 -12.66 -4.33
CA PHE A 356 2.57 -11.49 -3.49
C PHE A 356 1.58 -10.56 -4.21
#